data_AF-A0A9E3ITD6-F1
#
_entry.id   AF-A0A9E3ITD6-F1
#
_cell.length_a   1.000
_cell.length_b   1.000
_cell.length_c   1.000
_cell.angle_alpha   90.00
_cell.angle_beta   90.00
_cell.angle_gamma   90.00
#
_symmetry.space_group_name_H-M   'P 1'
#
loop_
_entity.id
_entity.type
_entity.pdbx_description
1 polymer ?
#
loop_
_entity_poly.entity_id
_entity_poly.type
_entity_poly.pdbx_seq_one_letter_code
_entity_poly.pdbx_strand_id
1 'polypeptide(L)'
;MRKAIAAAALAVGLLSAAGAHAASLFFNFSDADSSIAVLSNGTLCLGNCTLTAALASPLPTNLEIAEGDEATFDFGKFHVKGGFGFGNAVLDAVLAFTTPSPDSGSTLGSAHYVRAGTARHPGVLGGTLTWDDPVQTFFTAKGSQFTITFNGLGGFTPGGDATSTVTVHVDSVAVPEPAAWAMMITGFGLAGAILRRRLALGV
;
A
#
# COMPACT_ATOMS: atom_id res chain seq x y z
N MET A 1 -28.23 -1.51 -73.21
CA MET A 1 -28.11 -2.41 -72.05
C MET A 1 -26.65 -2.49 -71.63
N ARG A 2 -26.30 -2.05 -70.41
CA ARG A 2 -25.21 -2.58 -69.55
C ARG A 2 -25.07 -1.63 -68.35
N LYS A 3 -25.64 -2.04 -67.22
CA LYS A 3 -25.56 -1.36 -65.92
C LYS A 3 -24.20 -1.72 -65.30
N ALA A 4 -23.40 -0.73 -64.92
CA ALA A 4 -22.21 -0.94 -64.09
C ALA A 4 -22.64 -0.81 -62.62
N ILE A 5 -22.55 -1.92 -61.89
CA ILE A 5 -22.79 -1.98 -60.44
C ILE A 5 -21.41 -1.85 -59.78
N ALA A 6 -21.14 -0.71 -59.15
CA ALA A 6 -19.94 -0.50 -58.35
C ALA A 6 -20.18 -1.04 -56.94
N ALA A 7 -19.44 -2.08 -56.56
CA ALA A 7 -19.44 -2.66 -55.23
C ALA A 7 -18.60 -1.79 -54.29
N ALA A 8 -19.23 -1.20 -53.26
CA ALA A 8 -18.54 -0.53 -52.18
C ALA A 8 -18.08 -1.57 -51.15
N ALA A 9 -16.77 -1.80 -51.08
CA ALA A 9 -16.16 -2.65 -50.06
C ALA A 9 -16.14 -1.92 -48.71
N LEU A 10 -16.85 -2.49 -47.72
CA LEU A 10 -16.86 -2.02 -46.34
C LEU A 10 -15.60 -2.58 -45.65
N ALA A 11 -14.59 -1.75 -45.44
CA ALA A 11 -13.42 -2.11 -44.65
C ALA A 11 -13.76 -1.99 -43.15
N VAL A 12 -14.12 -3.11 -42.53
CA VAL A 12 -14.22 -3.24 -41.07
C VAL A 12 -12.79 -3.31 -40.53
N GLY A 13 -12.27 -2.17 -40.08
CA GLY A 13 -10.98 -2.11 -39.39
C GLY A 13 -11.10 -2.78 -38.02
N LEU A 14 -10.33 -3.85 -37.80
CA LEU A 14 -10.10 -4.46 -36.50
C LEU A 14 -9.50 -3.40 -35.56
N LEU A 15 -10.30 -2.91 -34.60
CA LEU A 15 -9.76 -2.18 -33.46
C LEU A 15 -8.96 -3.19 -32.63
N SER A 16 -7.64 -3.09 -32.67
CA SER A 16 -6.77 -3.72 -31.68
C SER A 16 -7.12 -3.14 -30.31
N ALA A 17 -7.70 -3.97 -29.44
CA ALA A 17 -7.89 -3.64 -28.04
C ALA A 17 -6.51 -3.33 -27.43
N ALA A 18 -6.28 -2.08 -27.05
CA ALA A 18 -5.14 -1.74 -26.22
C ALA A 18 -5.27 -2.56 -24.93
N GLY A 19 -4.23 -3.33 -24.59
CA GLY A 19 -4.22 -4.14 -23.37
C GLY A 19 -4.49 -3.26 -22.16
N ALA A 20 -5.43 -3.66 -21.32
CA ALA A 20 -5.69 -3.00 -20.05
C ALA A 20 -4.44 -3.18 -19.17
N HIS A 21 -3.62 -2.13 -19.06
CA HIS A 21 -2.64 -2.05 -17.99
C HIS A 21 -3.39 -1.68 -16.71
N ALA A 22 -3.22 -2.49 -15.66
CA ALA A 22 -3.71 -2.14 -14.32
C ALA A 22 -3.05 -0.82 -13.90
N ALA A 23 -3.87 0.13 -13.44
CA ALA A 23 -3.35 1.39 -12.95
C ALA A 23 -2.59 1.16 -11.63
N SER A 24 -1.54 1.93 -11.38
CA SER A 24 -0.67 1.77 -10.21
C SER A 24 -0.53 3.07 -9.40
N LEU A 25 -0.22 2.90 -8.11
CA LEU A 25 0.12 3.99 -7.19
C LEU A 25 1.57 3.84 -6.72
N PHE A 26 2.23 4.99 -6.54
CA PHE A 26 3.59 5.08 -6.02
C PHE A 26 3.60 5.57 -4.58
N PHE A 27 4.26 4.80 -3.72
CA PHE A 27 4.42 5.09 -2.31
C PHE A 27 5.86 5.47 -1.99
N ASN A 28 6.01 6.57 -1.25
CA ASN A 28 7.26 6.97 -0.63
C ASN A 28 7.01 7.26 0.84
N PHE A 29 7.44 6.35 1.70
CA PHE A 29 7.33 6.51 3.14
C PHE A 29 8.41 7.46 3.66
N SER A 30 8.07 8.27 4.67
CA SER A 30 9.01 9.19 5.33
C SER A 30 9.59 8.51 6.56
N ASP A 31 10.87 8.15 6.53
CA ASP A 31 11.59 7.67 7.73
C ASP A 31 11.64 8.74 8.83
N ALA A 32 11.66 10.03 8.47
CA ALA A 32 11.79 11.13 9.41
C ALA A 32 10.50 11.41 10.20
N ASP A 33 9.34 11.16 9.59
CA ASP A 33 8.03 11.41 10.17
C ASP A 33 7.34 10.12 10.63
N SER A 34 7.92 8.95 10.32
CA SER A 34 7.45 7.65 10.82
C SER A 34 8.13 7.30 12.14
N SER A 35 7.39 6.68 13.05
CA SER A 35 7.92 6.31 14.35
C SER A 35 7.22 5.09 14.93
N ILE A 36 7.93 4.45 15.87
CA ILE A 36 7.34 3.47 16.77
C ILE A 36 7.92 3.72 18.16
N ALA A 37 7.05 3.90 19.14
CA ALA A 37 7.44 4.27 20.49
C ALA A 37 6.76 3.35 21.52
N VAL A 38 7.47 3.08 22.61
CA VAL A 38 6.91 2.38 23.76
C VAL A 38 6.40 3.42 24.73
N LEU A 39 5.07 3.53 24.88
CA LEU A 39 4.43 4.50 25.77
C LEU A 39 4.46 4.05 27.22
N SER A 40 4.27 2.75 27.45
CA SER A 40 4.37 2.16 28.78
C SER A 40 4.92 0.75 28.70
N ASN A 41 5.64 0.34 29.74
CA ASN A 41 6.25 -0.97 29.82
C ASN A 41 6.18 -1.47 31.26
N GLY A 42 5.27 -2.43 31.52
CA GLY A 42 5.16 -3.14 32.78
C GLY A 42 5.81 -4.51 32.67
N THR A 43 6.79 -4.80 33.53
CA THR A 43 7.46 -6.12 33.53
C THR A 43 7.44 -6.77 34.90
N LEU A 44 7.27 -8.09 34.89
CA LEU A 44 7.58 -8.96 36.01
C LEU A 44 8.66 -9.95 35.55
N CYS A 45 9.91 -9.60 35.83
CA CYS A 45 11.06 -10.39 35.40
C CYS A 45 12.09 -10.63 36.49
N LEU A 46 12.67 -11.81 36.46
CA LEU A 46 13.93 -12.14 37.11
C LEU A 46 15.07 -11.63 36.22
N GLY A 47 15.59 -10.44 36.56
CA GLY A 47 16.57 -9.68 35.78
C GLY A 47 15.97 -8.42 35.16
N ASN A 48 16.72 -7.75 34.28
CA ASN A 48 16.26 -6.54 33.60
C ASN A 48 15.62 -6.90 32.26
N CYS A 49 14.30 -7.12 32.25
CA CYS A 49 13.50 -7.15 31.04
C CYS A 49 13.01 -5.76 30.71
N THR A 50 13.37 -5.26 29.54
CA THR A 50 12.80 -4.01 29.01
C THR A 50 12.58 -4.21 27.52
N LEU A 51 11.35 -3.99 27.08
CA LEU A 51 11.01 -3.96 25.66
C LEU A 51 11.31 -2.57 25.12
N THR A 52 12.12 -2.54 24.07
CA THR A 52 12.43 -1.37 23.26
C THR A 52 11.87 -1.59 21.86
N ALA A 53 11.32 -0.53 21.25
CA ALA A 53 10.85 -0.54 19.88
C ALA A 53 11.66 0.47 19.05
N ALA A 54 11.89 0.15 17.79
CA ALA A 54 12.55 1.03 16.82
C ALA A 54 11.96 0.81 15.43
N LEU A 55 11.99 1.84 14.59
CA LEU A 55 11.54 1.73 13.21
C LEU A 55 12.47 0.76 12.44
N ALA A 56 11.90 -0.05 11.56
CA ALA A 56 12.64 -0.92 10.65
C ALA A 56 13.20 -0.11 9.46
N SER A 57 14.06 0.87 9.76
CA SER A 57 14.67 1.75 8.75
C SER A 57 15.75 1.01 7.92
N PRO A 58 15.91 1.34 6.63
CA PRO A 58 15.10 2.31 5.86
C PRO A 58 13.74 1.74 5.44
N LEU A 59 12.71 2.58 5.47
CA LEU A 59 11.41 2.25 4.89
C LEU A 59 11.48 2.20 3.35
N PRO A 60 10.61 1.41 2.68
CA PRO A 60 10.61 1.33 1.23
C PRO A 60 10.36 2.69 0.55
N THR A 61 11.10 2.95 -0.52
CA THR A 61 10.91 4.14 -1.37
C THR A 61 10.56 3.70 -2.78
N ASN A 62 9.77 4.49 -3.50
CA ASN A 62 9.31 4.22 -4.85
C ASN A 62 8.63 2.85 -5.00
N LEU A 63 7.84 2.47 -3.99
CA LEU A 63 7.08 1.24 -4.02
C LEU A 63 5.88 1.43 -4.94
N GLU A 64 5.86 0.72 -6.06
CA GLU A 64 4.75 0.71 -7.00
C GLU A 64 3.83 -0.47 -6.70
N ILE A 65 2.54 -0.19 -6.49
CA ILE A 65 1.51 -1.20 -6.23
C ILE A 65 0.39 -0.99 -7.23
N ALA A 66 0.02 -2.04 -7.97
CA ALA A 66 -1.09 -1.99 -8.91
C ALA A 66 -2.44 -2.06 -8.18
N GLU A 67 -3.50 -1.61 -8.84
CA GLU A 67 -4.87 -1.74 -8.35
C GLU A 67 -5.23 -3.20 -8.06
N GLY A 68 -5.74 -3.46 -6.85
CA GLY A 68 -6.05 -4.80 -6.35
C GLY A 68 -4.86 -5.57 -5.79
N ASP A 69 -3.64 -5.05 -5.91
CA ASP A 69 -2.44 -5.67 -5.33
C ASP A 69 -2.13 -5.11 -3.93
N GLU A 70 -1.26 -5.82 -3.22
CA GLU A 70 -0.75 -5.42 -1.92
C GLU A 70 0.77 -5.61 -1.83
N ALA A 71 1.40 -4.83 -0.96
CA ALA A 71 2.81 -4.97 -0.62
C ALA A 71 2.99 -4.94 0.90
N THR A 72 3.80 -5.85 1.41
CA THR A 72 4.11 -5.95 2.83
C THR A 72 5.59 -5.70 3.07
N PHE A 73 5.91 -4.91 4.09
CA PHE A 73 7.30 -4.61 4.47
C PHE A 73 7.46 -4.52 5.98
N ASP A 74 8.69 -4.67 6.44
CA ASP A 74 9.06 -4.53 7.85
C ASP A 74 8.88 -3.08 8.28
N PHE A 75 8.17 -2.87 9.40
CA PHE A 75 7.86 -1.54 9.92
C PHE A 75 8.47 -1.31 11.31
N GLY A 76 8.29 -2.26 12.23
CA GLY A 76 8.72 -2.11 13.62
C GLY A 76 9.62 -3.24 14.06
N LYS A 77 10.76 -2.93 14.68
CA LYS A 77 11.64 -3.89 15.35
C LYS A 77 11.49 -3.75 16.85
N PHE A 78 11.27 -4.87 17.51
CA PHE A 78 11.16 -4.96 18.95
C PHE A 78 12.32 -5.78 19.49
N HIS A 79 12.92 -5.28 20.54
CA HIS A 79 13.94 -6.00 21.28
C HIS A 79 13.57 -6.05 22.75
N VAL A 80 13.58 -7.24 23.35
CA VAL A 80 13.52 -7.39 24.80
C VAL A 80 14.89 -7.79 25.29
N LYS A 81 15.51 -6.91 26.08
CA LYS A 81 16.79 -7.18 26.73
C LYS A 81 16.59 -8.21 27.84
N GLY A 82 17.45 -9.24 27.88
CA GLY A 82 17.81 -10.04 29.06
C GLY A 82 16.71 -10.65 29.96
N GLY A 83 17.08 -11.64 30.76
CA GLY A 83 16.24 -12.12 31.87
C GLY A 83 15.13 -13.10 31.50
N PHE A 84 14.43 -13.51 32.55
CA PHE A 84 13.34 -14.48 32.50
C PHE A 84 12.09 -13.89 33.12
N GLY A 85 10.98 -13.86 32.39
CA GLY A 85 9.70 -13.38 32.91
C GLY A 85 8.77 -12.93 31.80
N PHE A 86 7.86 -12.03 32.13
CA PHE A 86 6.86 -11.54 31.19
C PHE A 86 6.62 -10.05 31.39
N GLY A 87 6.00 -9.43 30.40
CA GLY A 87 5.63 -8.04 30.46
C GLY A 87 4.49 -7.71 29.52
N ASN A 88 3.94 -6.54 29.73
CA ASN A 88 2.99 -5.91 28.85
C ASN A 88 3.50 -4.51 28.50
N ALA A 89 3.26 -4.09 27.26
CA ALA A 89 3.63 -2.77 26.80
C ALA A 89 2.50 -2.17 25.98
N VAL A 90 2.38 -0.85 26.06
CA VAL A 90 1.54 -0.07 25.14
C VAL A 90 2.47 0.64 24.19
N LEU A 91 2.17 0.56 22.90
CA LEU A 91 2.97 1.11 21.82
C LEU A 91 2.15 2.13 21.04
N ASP A 92 2.87 3.11 20.49
CA ASP A 92 2.36 4.05 19.51
C ASP A 92 3.12 3.82 18.21
N ALA A 93 2.40 3.75 17.09
CA ALA A 93 2.94 3.53 15.77
C ALA A 93 2.42 4.60 14.83
N VAL A 94 3.33 5.25 14.12
CA VAL A 94 3.02 6.25 13.10
C VAL A 94 3.77 5.89 11.83
N LEU A 95 3.05 5.72 10.73
CA LEU A 95 3.59 5.54 9.39
C LEU A 95 3.20 6.76 8.54
N ALA A 96 4.19 7.59 8.25
CA ALA A 96 4.03 8.76 7.39
C ALA A 96 4.49 8.45 5.97
N PHE A 97 3.82 9.04 4.99
CA PHE A 97 4.18 8.95 3.58
C PHE A 97 4.05 10.31 2.88
N THR A 98 4.91 10.53 1.90
CA THR A 98 4.99 11.76 1.11
C THR A 98 4.27 11.63 -0.23
N THR A 99 4.22 10.41 -0.78
CA THR A 99 3.42 10.05 -1.95
C THR A 99 2.60 8.79 -1.60
N PRO A 100 1.35 8.65 -2.09
CA PRO A 100 0.68 9.45 -3.13
C PRO A 100 0.15 10.83 -2.69
N SER A 101 0.03 11.08 -1.39
CA SER A 101 -0.22 12.41 -0.81
C SER A 101 0.44 12.49 0.56
N PRO A 102 0.90 13.67 1.04
CA PRO A 102 1.45 13.81 2.38
C PRO A 102 0.36 13.51 3.41
N ASP A 103 0.48 12.38 4.10
CA ASP A 103 -0.45 11.94 5.15
C ASP A 103 0.26 10.91 6.06
N SER A 104 -0.39 10.54 7.14
CA SER A 104 0.13 9.55 8.09
C SER A 104 -0.96 8.68 8.67
N GLY A 105 -0.71 7.37 8.73
CA GLY A 105 -1.51 6.46 9.54
C GLY A 105 -0.91 6.30 10.93
N SER A 106 -1.74 6.30 11.97
CA SER A 106 -1.29 6.12 13.34
C SER A 106 -2.20 5.20 14.14
N THR A 107 -1.65 4.27 14.90
CA THR A 107 -2.41 3.36 15.77
C THR A 107 -1.69 3.15 17.09
N LEU A 108 -2.48 2.95 18.15
CA LEU A 108 -2.00 2.38 19.39
C LEU A 108 -2.00 0.85 19.29
N GLY A 109 -1.15 0.21 20.10
CA GLY A 109 -1.11 -1.23 20.20
C GLY A 109 -0.76 -1.72 21.59
N SER A 110 -1.26 -2.92 21.90
CA SER A 110 -0.99 -3.63 23.14
C SER A 110 -0.13 -4.85 22.85
N ALA A 111 1.02 -4.95 23.52
CA ALA A 111 1.89 -6.11 23.49
C ALA A 111 1.87 -6.87 24.80
N HIS A 112 1.86 -8.19 24.71
CA HIS A 112 2.18 -9.10 25.80
C HIS A 112 3.37 -9.94 25.38
N TYR A 113 4.40 -10.02 26.22
CA TYR A 113 5.58 -10.81 25.89
C TYR A 113 6.05 -11.63 27.08
N VAL A 114 6.64 -12.76 26.75
CA VAL A 114 7.36 -13.65 27.66
C VAL A 114 8.78 -13.76 27.15
N ARG A 115 9.74 -13.75 28.05
CA ARG A 115 11.14 -13.93 27.72
C ARG A 115 11.73 -15.02 28.58
N ALA A 116 12.50 -15.89 27.95
CA ALA A 116 13.27 -16.91 28.61
C ALA A 116 14.69 -16.90 28.06
N GLY A 117 15.56 -16.07 28.64
CA GLY A 117 16.96 -15.99 28.25
C GLY A 117 17.86 -15.47 29.35
N THR A 118 19.17 -15.60 29.16
CA THR A 118 20.17 -15.02 30.06
C THR A 118 20.99 -13.98 29.32
N ALA A 119 21.84 -13.24 30.01
CA ALA A 119 22.77 -12.31 29.35
C ALA A 119 23.76 -13.04 28.41
N ARG A 120 24.03 -14.34 28.65
CA ARG A 120 24.97 -15.15 27.85
C ARG A 120 24.28 -16.01 26.79
N HIS A 121 22.97 -16.26 26.93
CA HIS A 121 22.19 -17.04 25.99
C HIS A 121 20.95 -16.24 25.56
N PRO A 122 20.83 -15.89 24.26
CA PRO A 122 19.76 -15.04 23.73
C PRO A 122 18.37 -15.48 24.17
N GLY A 123 18.17 -16.78 24.32
CA GLY A 123 16.94 -17.36 24.84
C GLY A 123 15.85 -17.42 23.79
N VAL A 124 14.60 -17.34 24.24
CA VAL A 124 13.41 -17.23 23.39
C VAL A 124 12.59 -16.02 23.85
N LEU A 125 12.12 -15.24 22.89
CA LEU A 125 11.09 -14.24 23.06
C LEU A 125 9.79 -14.84 22.51
N GLY A 126 8.72 -14.78 23.30
CA GLY A 126 7.38 -15.12 22.86
C GLY A 126 6.44 -13.98 23.14
N GLY A 127 5.34 -13.89 22.41
CA GLY A 127 4.35 -12.86 22.70
C GLY A 127 3.31 -12.66 21.63
N THR A 128 2.49 -11.65 21.87
CA THR A 128 1.50 -11.13 20.95
C THR A 128 1.58 -9.61 20.93
N LEU A 129 1.35 -9.02 19.76
CA LEU A 129 1.13 -7.58 19.57
C LEU A 129 -0.15 -7.42 18.78
N THR A 130 -1.09 -6.64 19.32
CA THR A 130 -2.35 -6.30 18.66
C THR A 130 -2.45 -4.80 18.56
N TRP A 131 -2.80 -4.30 17.36
CA TRP A 131 -3.07 -2.89 17.12
C TRP A 131 -4.57 -2.63 17.28
N ASP A 132 -4.92 -1.47 17.85
CA ASP A 132 -6.31 -1.12 18.17
C ASP A 132 -7.09 -0.74 16.91
N ASP A 133 -6.49 0.06 16.02
CA ASP A 133 -7.04 0.45 14.71
C ASP A 133 -6.09 -0.04 13.60
N PRO A 134 -6.01 -1.36 13.38
CA PRO A 134 -4.99 -1.95 12.53
C PRO A 134 -5.17 -1.55 11.06
N VAL A 135 -6.39 -1.26 10.60
CA VAL A 135 -6.72 -1.00 9.20
C VAL A 135 -7.14 0.46 9.04
N GLN A 136 -6.46 1.19 8.14
CA GLN A 136 -6.69 2.61 7.90
C GLN A 136 -6.80 2.89 6.41
N THR A 137 -7.87 3.56 5.99
CA THR A 137 -8.15 3.83 4.58
C THR A 137 -7.93 5.31 4.27
N PHE A 138 -7.28 5.57 3.14
CA PHE A 138 -6.90 6.91 2.69
C PHE A 138 -7.42 7.19 1.29
N PHE A 139 -7.66 8.47 1.02
CA PHE A 139 -8.07 8.96 -0.29
C PHE A 139 -7.06 9.98 -0.80
N THR A 140 -6.56 9.76 -2.00
CA THR A 140 -5.70 10.72 -2.69
C THR A 140 -6.55 11.88 -3.22
N ALA A 141 -5.92 13.04 -3.44
CA ALA A 141 -6.59 14.19 -4.06
C ALA A 141 -7.16 13.90 -5.46
N LYS A 142 -6.67 12.85 -6.13
CA LYS A 142 -7.14 12.41 -7.44
C LYS A 142 -8.30 11.43 -7.37
N GLY A 143 -8.68 10.96 -6.17
CA GLY A 143 -9.77 10.02 -5.94
C GLY A 143 -9.37 8.55 -5.84
N SER A 144 -8.08 8.21 -5.96
CA SER A 144 -7.58 6.85 -5.67
C SER A 144 -7.73 6.52 -4.20
N GLN A 145 -8.02 5.27 -3.87
CA GLN A 145 -8.16 4.74 -2.52
C GLN A 145 -7.11 3.66 -2.26
N PHE A 146 -6.52 3.70 -1.07
CA PHE A 146 -5.64 2.64 -0.58
C PHE A 146 -5.82 2.46 0.93
N THR A 147 -5.44 1.28 1.40
CA THR A 147 -5.59 0.87 2.79
C THR A 147 -4.24 0.42 3.35
N ILE A 148 -3.91 0.89 4.54
CA ILE A 148 -2.73 0.50 5.31
C ILE A 148 -3.18 -0.41 6.45
N THR A 149 -2.52 -1.54 6.61
CA THR A 149 -2.76 -2.49 7.70
C THR A 149 -1.50 -2.67 8.54
N PHE A 150 -1.56 -2.30 9.81
CA PHE A 150 -0.56 -2.65 10.81
C PHE A 150 -0.78 -4.11 11.24
N ASN A 151 0.18 -4.98 10.89
CA ASN A 151 0.05 -6.39 11.20
C ASN A 151 0.43 -6.65 12.66
N GLY A 152 -0.42 -7.40 13.36
CA GLY A 152 -0.09 -7.88 14.69
C GLY A 152 1.06 -8.89 14.66
N LEU A 153 1.66 -9.12 15.83
CA LEU A 153 2.66 -10.17 16.01
C LEU A 153 2.08 -11.29 16.87
N GLY A 154 2.56 -12.50 16.63
CA GLY A 154 2.23 -13.66 17.42
C GLY A 154 3.27 -14.74 17.27
N GLY A 155 3.62 -15.39 18.36
CA GLY A 155 4.44 -16.60 18.35
C GLY A 155 5.71 -16.49 19.17
N PHE A 156 6.72 -17.28 18.80
CA PHE A 156 8.00 -17.38 19.49
C PHE A 156 9.14 -17.20 18.49
N THR A 157 10.09 -16.34 18.84
CA THR A 157 11.32 -16.10 18.08
C THR A 157 12.53 -16.50 18.91
N PRO A 158 13.51 -17.19 18.32
CA PRO A 158 14.81 -17.36 18.95
C PRO A 158 15.46 -16.00 19.18
N GLY A 159 16.02 -15.80 20.38
CA GLY A 159 16.66 -14.56 20.77
C GLY A 159 15.73 -13.59 21.50
N GLY A 160 15.97 -12.30 21.31
CA GLY A 160 15.25 -11.21 21.97
C GLY A 160 14.53 -10.30 21.00
N ASP A 161 14.48 -10.64 19.71
CA ASP A 161 14.05 -9.74 18.64
C ASP A 161 12.77 -10.24 17.97
N ALA A 162 11.90 -9.30 17.59
CA ALA A 162 10.71 -9.55 16.78
C ALA A 162 10.51 -8.37 15.81
N THR A 163 9.95 -8.64 14.63
CA THR A 163 9.72 -7.60 13.60
C THR A 163 8.26 -7.62 13.18
N SER A 164 7.56 -6.50 13.37
CA SER A 164 6.21 -6.24 12.83
C SER A 164 6.30 -5.69 11.43
N THR A 165 5.32 -6.08 10.62
CA THR A 165 5.17 -5.62 9.25
C THR A 165 3.98 -4.68 9.13
N VAL A 166 3.96 -3.92 8.04
CA VAL A 166 2.80 -3.19 7.56
C VAL A 166 2.49 -3.67 6.14
N THR A 167 1.21 -3.81 5.84
CA THR A 167 0.70 -4.14 4.51
C THR A 167 -0.01 -2.93 3.93
N VAL A 168 0.28 -2.60 2.68
CA VAL A 168 -0.41 -1.55 1.93
C VAL A 168 -1.13 -2.19 0.76
N HIS A 169 -2.44 -1.97 0.67
CA HIS A 169 -3.31 -2.48 -0.37
C HIS A 169 -3.88 -1.32 -1.18
N VAL A 170 -3.87 -1.43 -2.50
CA VAL A 170 -4.46 -0.40 -3.38
C VAL A 170 -5.86 -0.85 -3.78
N ASP A 171 -6.87 -0.26 -3.15
CA ASP A 171 -8.28 -0.59 -3.39
C ASP A 171 -8.76 -0.12 -4.78
N SER A 172 -8.40 1.11 -5.16
CA SER A 172 -8.74 1.66 -6.47
C SER A 172 -7.78 2.77 -6.90
N VAL A 173 -7.53 2.87 -8.20
CA VAL A 173 -6.71 3.95 -8.76
C VAL A 173 -7.55 4.83 -9.67
N ALA A 174 -7.66 6.11 -9.34
CA ALA A 174 -8.36 7.07 -10.18
C ALA A 174 -7.58 7.29 -11.49
N VAL A 175 -8.12 6.73 -12.57
CA VAL A 175 -7.62 6.94 -13.93
C VAL A 175 -8.33 8.16 -14.51
N PRO A 176 -7.60 9.20 -14.97
CA PRO A 176 -8.20 10.30 -15.73
C PRO A 176 -8.97 9.72 -16.93
N GLU A 177 -10.29 9.94 -16.93
CA GLU A 177 -11.21 9.01 -17.58
C GLU A 177 -10.88 8.68 -19.06
N PRO A 178 -10.98 7.39 -19.45
CA PRO A 178 -11.03 6.96 -20.85
C PRO A 178 -12.11 7.69 -21.67
N ALA A 179 -13.14 8.22 -21.00
CA ALA A 179 -14.22 8.99 -21.61
C ALA A 179 -13.73 10.28 -22.27
N ALA A 180 -12.69 10.95 -21.75
CA ALA A 180 -12.14 12.15 -22.39
C ALA A 180 -11.54 11.83 -23.77
N TRP A 181 -10.85 10.69 -23.86
CA TRP A 181 -10.28 10.20 -25.11
C TRP A 181 -11.36 9.70 -26.06
N ALA A 182 -12.36 8.98 -25.54
CA ALA A 182 -13.51 8.57 -26.33
C ALA A 182 -14.30 9.78 -26.85
N MET A 183 -14.47 10.84 -26.06
CA MET A 183 -15.09 12.11 -26.46
C MET A 183 -14.26 12.83 -27.54
N MET A 184 -12.93 12.87 -27.39
CA MET A 184 -12.04 13.44 -28.42
C MET A 184 -12.16 12.66 -29.74
N ILE A 185 -12.04 11.34 -29.70
CA ILE A 185 -12.16 10.48 -30.89
C ILE A 185 -13.55 10.62 -31.51
N THR A 186 -14.60 10.61 -30.70
CA THR A 186 -15.99 10.79 -31.18
C THR A 186 -16.16 12.16 -31.81
N GLY A 187 -15.68 13.22 -31.16
CA GLY A 187 -15.75 14.60 -31.67
C GLY A 187 -15.00 14.79 -32.98
N PHE A 188 -13.76 14.30 -33.07
CA PHE A 188 -12.96 14.34 -34.30
C PHE A 188 -13.53 13.45 -35.40
N GLY A 189 -14.07 12.28 -35.04
CA GLY A 189 -14.74 11.37 -35.98
C GLY A 189 -15.98 12.01 -36.60
N LEU A 190 -16.81 12.67 -35.79
CA LEU A 190 -18.00 13.40 -36.25
C LEU A 190 -17.62 14.59 -37.13
N ALA A 191 -16.64 15.40 -36.71
CA ALA A 191 -16.15 16.52 -37.51
C ALA A 191 -15.60 16.06 -38.87
N GLY A 192 -14.79 15.00 -38.89
CA GLY A 192 -14.27 14.40 -40.10
C GLY A 192 -15.37 13.85 -41.02
N ALA A 193 -16.40 13.21 -40.46
CA ALA A 193 -17.54 12.70 -41.23
C ALA A 193 -18.33 13.83 -41.90
N ILE A 194 -18.53 14.95 -41.21
CA ILE A 194 -19.22 16.13 -41.75
C ILE A 194 -18.42 16.72 -42.92
N LEU A 195 -17.10 16.87 -42.79
CA LEU A 195 -16.23 17.40 -43.85
C LEU A 195 -16.24 16.51 -45.11
N ARG A 196 -16.17 15.18 -44.94
CA ARG A 196 -16.24 14.24 -46.07
C ARG A 196 -17.60 14.28 -46.78
N ARG A 197 -18.70 14.48 -46.04
CA ARG A 197 -20.04 14.62 -46.64
C ARG A 197 -20.16 15.86 -47.53
N ARG A 198 -19.52 16.97 -47.17
CA ARG A 198 -19.54 18.20 -48.00
C ARG A 198 -18.76 18.02 -49.30
N LEU A 199 -17.58 17.42 -49.24
CA LEU A 199 -16.75 17.14 -50.43
C LEU A 199 -17.45 16.19 -51.42
N ALA A 200 -18.15 15.16 -50.92
CA ALA A 200 -18.89 14.22 -51.76
C ALA A 200 -20.10 14.85 -52.48
N LEU A 201 -20.63 15.96 -51.98
CA LEU A 201 -21.79 16.65 -52.55
C LEU A 201 -21.42 17.76 -53.55
N GLY A 202 -20.14 18.02 -53.81
CA GLY A 202 -19.69 18.84 -54.93
C GLY A 202 -20.23 20.27 -54.97
N VAL A 203 -20.30 20.94 -53.81
CA VAL A 203 -20.52 22.39 -53.69
C VAL A 203 -19.22 23.05 -53.26
#